data_AF-A0A1C6L5K8-F1
#
_entry.id   AF-A0A1C6L5K8-F1
#
_cell.length_a   1.000
_cell.length_b   1.000
_cell.length_c   1.000
_cell.angle_alpha   90.00
_cell.angle_beta   90.00
_cell.angle_gamma   90.00
#
_symmetry.space_group_name_H-M   'P 1'
#
loop_
_entity.id
_entity.type
_entity.pdbx_description
1 polymer ?
#
loop_
_entity_poly.entity_id
_entity_poly.type
_entity_poly.pdbx_seq_one_letter_code
_entity_poly.pdbx_strand_id
1 'polypeptide(L)'
;MPVNITEEFVRFLMKQNEEQSARIAELSAEITSLNQTIRELKEQLNKNSKNSSKPPLSDGLKKHDCKTQTAPVIIGNNVWIGGGAIILPGVTIGDNVVIGAGSIVTKSIPDNVIAAGSPCRVIRRNQ
;
A
#
# COMPACT_ATOMS: atom_id res chain seq x y z
N MET A 1 48.24 6.23 -63.51
CA MET A 1 46.87 6.58 -63.93
C MET A 1 45.97 6.43 -62.71
N PRO A 2 45.27 7.46 -62.23
CA PRO A 2 44.35 7.28 -61.12
C PRO A 2 43.12 6.49 -61.61
N VAL A 3 42.74 5.46 -60.87
CA VAL A 3 41.62 4.57 -61.18
C VAL A 3 40.34 5.31 -60.82
N ASN A 4 39.52 5.62 -61.82
CA ASN A 4 38.26 6.35 -61.68
C ASN A 4 37.24 5.43 -61.00
N ILE A 5 37.10 5.54 -59.67
CA ILE A 5 36.02 4.88 -58.93
C ILE A 5 34.71 5.43 -59.50
N THR A 6 33.98 4.55 -60.17
CA THR A 6 32.84 4.87 -61.02
C THR A 6 31.75 5.60 -60.24
N GLU A 7 31.14 6.61 -60.89
CA GLU A 7 29.94 7.34 -60.41
C GLU A 7 28.85 6.40 -59.87
N GLU A 8 28.73 5.19 -60.42
CA GLU A 8 27.81 4.16 -59.94
C GLU A 8 28.12 3.65 -58.54
N PHE A 9 29.40 3.49 -58.18
CA PHE A 9 29.79 3.08 -56.83
C PHE A 9 29.52 4.18 -55.81
N VAL A 10 29.76 5.45 -56.19
CA VAL A 10 29.41 6.61 -55.35
C VAL A 10 27.89 6.69 -55.15
N ARG A 11 27.09 6.49 -56.22
CA ARG A 11 25.62 6.44 -56.14
C ARG A 11 25.12 5.26 -55.29
N PHE A 12 25.77 4.10 -55.40
CA PHE A 12 25.47 2.94 -54.56
C PHE A 12 25.74 3.24 -53.07
N LEU A 13 26.90 3.83 -52.75
CA LEU A 13 27.23 4.21 -51.37
C LEU A 13 26.29 5.29 -50.82
N MET A 14 25.94 6.30 -51.62
CA MET A 14 24.98 7.33 -51.21
C MET A 14 23.58 6.74 -50.97
N LYS A 15 23.12 5.83 -51.83
CA LYS A 15 21.85 5.12 -51.65
C LYS A 15 21.85 4.27 -50.38
N GLN A 16 22.95 3.59 -50.07
CA GLN A 16 23.08 2.84 -48.82
C GLN A 16 23.10 3.75 -47.60
N ASN A 17 23.77 4.91 -47.67
CA ASN A 17 23.77 5.89 -46.58
C ASN A 17 22.40 6.51 -46.34
N GLU A 18 21.64 6.80 -47.40
CA GLU A 18 20.27 7.32 -47.28
C GLU A 18 19.34 6.27 -46.66
N GLU A 19 19.48 5.00 -47.08
CA GLU A 19 18.71 3.89 -46.51
C GLU A 19 19.04 3.65 -45.02
N GLN A 20 20.32 3.73 -44.63
CA GLN A 20 20.71 3.67 -43.22
C GLN A 20 20.18 4.88 -42.43
N SER A 21 20.19 6.07 -43.03
CA SER A 21 19.68 7.29 -42.39
C SER A 21 18.17 7.19 -42.13
N ALA A 22 17.41 6.59 -43.05
CA ALA A 22 15.98 6.33 -42.88
C ALA A 22 15.71 5.34 -41.73
N ARG A 23 16.48 4.24 -41.66
CA ARG A 23 16.36 3.25 -40.56
C ARG A 23 16.73 3.85 -39.20
N ILE A 24 17.73 4.73 -39.16
CA ILE A 24 18.11 5.45 -37.94
C ILE A 24 16.99 6.40 -37.49
N ALA A 25 16.35 7.10 -38.43
CA ALA A 25 15.24 8.00 -38.13
C ALA A 25 14.04 7.24 -37.53
N GLU A 26 13.69 6.09 -38.09
CA GLU A 26 12.62 5.23 -37.58
C GLU A 26 12.91 4.73 -36.15
N LEU A 27 14.12 4.22 -35.92
CA LEU A 27 14.55 3.79 -34.58
C LEU A 27 14.57 4.96 -33.57
N SER A 28 14.93 6.17 -34.02
CA SER A 28 14.92 7.36 -33.17
C SER A 28 13.49 7.79 -32.76
N ALA A 29 12.50 7.55 -33.62
CA ALA A 29 11.11 7.81 -33.32
C ALA A 29 10.57 6.82 -32.27
N GLU A 30 10.93 5.54 -32.39
CA GLU A 30 10.58 4.52 -31.38
C GLU A 30 11.17 4.85 -30.00
N ILE A 31 12.44 5.23 -29.95
CA ILE A 31 13.12 5.65 -28.71
C ILE A 31 12.41 6.87 -28.09
N THR A 32 11.96 7.82 -28.90
CA THR A 32 11.25 9.02 -28.43
C THR A 32 9.90 8.67 -27.81
N SER A 33 9.12 7.80 -28.48
CA SER A 33 7.84 7.30 -27.97
C SER A 33 7.99 6.53 -26.64
N LEU A 34 9.02 5.68 -26.55
CA LEU A 34 9.33 4.93 -25.32
C LEU A 34 9.74 5.86 -24.18
N ASN A 35 10.58 6.86 -24.45
CA ASN A 35 10.99 7.86 -23.46
C ASN A 35 9.81 8.69 -22.96
N GLN A 36 8.84 9.01 -23.83
CA GLN A 36 7.61 9.67 -23.43
C GLN A 36 6.77 8.77 -22.50
N THR A 37 6.61 7.50 -22.84
CA THR A 37 5.90 6.50 -22.01
C THR A 37 6.55 6.36 -20.63
N ILE A 38 7.88 6.31 -20.56
CA ILE A 38 8.62 6.23 -19.28
C ILE A 38 8.37 7.48 -18.42
N ARG A 39 8.34 8.68 -19.02
CA ARG A 39 8.06 9.92 -18.29
C ARG A 39 6.66 9.89 -17.69
N GLU A 40 5.68 9.45 -18.47
CA GLU A 40 4.28 9.41 -18.04
C GLU A 40 4.06 8.39 -16.91
N LEU A 41 4.67 7.20 -17.00
CA LEU A 41 4.65 6.20 -15.93
C LEU A 41 5.32 6.71 -14.64
N LYS A 42 6.42 7.45 -14.76
CA LYS A 42 7.08 8.09 -13.59
C LYS A 42 6.17 9.12 -12.91
N GLU A 43 5.44 9.92 -13.69
CA GLU A 43 4.49 10.89 -13.14
C GLU A 43 3.29 10.23 -12.46
N GLN A 44 2.73 9.18 -13.06
CA GLN A 44 1.64 8.41 -12.46
C GLN A 44 2.06 7.79 -11.12
N LEU A 45 3.27 7.23 -11.06
CA LEU A 45 3.81 6.66 -9.82
C LEU A 45 3.97 7.73 -8.71
N ASN A 46 4.46 8.92 -9.06
CA ASN A 46 4.60 10.03 -8.10
C ASN A 46 3.24 10.51 -7.55
N LYS A 47 2.21 10.59 -8.41
CA LYS A 47 0.84 10.95 -7.99
C LYS A 47 0.24 9.90 -7.04
N ASN A 48 0.48 8.62 -7.30
CA ASN A 48 0.02 7.51 -6.44
C ASN A 48 0.74 7.45 -5.09
N SER A 49 2.02 7.85 -5.03
CA SER A 49 2.79 7.92 -3.78
C SER A 49 2.27 8.97 -2.81
N LYS A 50 1.81 10.13 -3.31
CA LYS A 50 1.31 11.23 -2.46
C LYS A 50 -0.05 10.96 -1.81
N ASN A 51 -0.79 9.96 -2.32
CA ASN A 51 -2.09 9.57 -1.77
C ASN A 51 -2.01 8.46 -0.70
N SER A 52 -0.82 7.92 -0.40
CA SER A 52 -0.70 6.70 0.41
C SER A 52 0.26 6.76 1.62
N SER A 53 1.00 7.84 1.87
CA SER A 53 1.92 7.80 3.02
C SER A 53 2.19 9.14 3.71
N LYS A 54 1.75 9.18 4.97
CA LYS A 54 2.37 9.78 6.16
C LYS A 54 3.80 10.34 5.95
N PRO A 55 4.14 11.52 6.51
CA PRO A 55 5.39 12.23 6.26
C PRO A 55 6.65 11.42 6.62
N PRO A 56 7.80 11.68 5.96
CA PRO A 56 9.01 10.89 6.12
C PRO A 56 9.66 11.13 7.48
N LEU A 57 9.86 10.03 8.20
CA LEU A 57 10.66 9.99 9.41
C LEU A 57 12.15 10.00 8.97
N SER A 58 12.87 11.05 9.37
CA SER A 58 14.30 11.23 9.06
C SER A 58 15.16 10.19 9.79
N ASP A 59 16.15 9.69 9.06
CA ASP A 59 17.33 8.94 9.48
C ASP A 59 17.15 7.50 10.02
N GLY A 60 17.44 6.55 9.12
CA GLY A 60 18.64 5.76 9.34
C GLY A 60 18.59 4.54 10.27
N LEU A 61 17.42 3.93 10.51
CA LEU A 61 17.24 2.49 10.77
C LEU A 61 15.73 2.27 10.91
N LYS A 62 15.03 1.82 9.86
CA LYS A 62 13.65 1.37 10.03
C LYS A 62 13.71 0.03 10.75
N LYS A 63 13.81 0.06 12.08
CA LYS A 63 13.25 -1.02 12.89
C LYS A 63 11.83 -1.21 12.36
N HIS A 64 11.46 -2.43 12.00
CA HIS A 64 10.06 -2.79 12.04
C HIS A 64 9.68 -2.75 13.51
N ASP A 65 9.55 -1.55 14.07
CA ASP A 65 8.79 -1.33 15.28
C ASP A 65 7.40 -1.77 14.85
N CYS A 66 7.08 -3.04 15.10
CA CYS A 66 5.70 -3.39 15.36
C CYS A 66 5.32 -2.43 16.49
N LYS A 67 4.73 -1.29 16.13
CA LYS A 67 4.20 -0.36 17.11
C LYS A 67 3.09 -1.13 17.78
N THR A 68 3.43 -1.84 18.85
CA THR A 68 2.47 -2.57 19.66
C THR A 68 1.53 -1.51 20.17
N GLN A 69 0.34 -1.44 19.58
CA GLN A 69 -0.70 -0.53 20.03
C GLN A 69 -1.14 -1.06 21.38
N THR A 70 -0.63 -0.42 22.43
CA THR A 70 -1.02 -0.68 23.80
C THR A 70 -1.94 0.45 24.24
N ALA A 71 -3.07 0.08 24.80
CA ALA A 71 -4.00 0.99 25.43
C ALA A 71 -4.62 0.26 26.62
N PRO A 72 -4.84 0.94 27.74
CA PRO A 72 -5.33 0.31 28.96
C PRO A 72 -6.70 -0.32 28.71
N VAL A 73 -6.92 -1.48 29.31
CA VAL A 73 -8.24 -2.12 29.38
C VAL A 73 -8.76 -1.91 30.80
N ILE A 74 -9.94 -1.33 30.90
CA ILE A 74 -10.58 -1.03 32.18
C ILE A 74 -11.72 -2.05 32.37
N ILE A 75 -11.72 -2.75 33.49
CA ILE A 75 -12.76 -3.72 33.87
C ILE A 75 -13.41 -3.21 35.15
N GLY A 76 -14.72 -3.00 35.12
CA GLY A 76 -15.52 -2.62 36.27
C GLY A 76 -15.70 -3.75 37.30
N ASN A 77 -16.64 -3.55 38.20
CA ASN A 77 -16.97 -4.45 39.29
C ASN A 77 -18.03 -5.48 38.86
N ASN A 78 -18.02 -6.66 39.47
CA ASN A 78 -18.97 -7.75 39.18
C ASN A 78 -19.05 -8.12 37.68
N VAL A 79 -17.90 -8.17 37.01
CA VAL A 79 -17.81 -8.57 35.60
C VAL A 79 -17.53 -10.06 35.48
N TRP A 80 -18.34 -10.77 34.69
CA TRP A 80 -18.07 -12.16 34.32
C TRP A 80 -17.55 -12.24 32.89
N ILE A 81 -16.34 -12.80 32.71
CA ILE A 81 -15.73 -12.99 31.40
C ILE A 81 -15.72 -14.49 31.08
N GLY A 82 -16.46 -14.89 30.05
CA GLY A 82 -16.49 -16.26 29.56
C GLY A 82 -15.14 -16.71 28.98
N GLY A 83 -14.86 -18.00 29.08
CA GLY A 83 -13.61 -18.59 28.58
C GLY A 83 -13.38 -18.30 27.10
N GLY A 84 -12.14 -17.98 26.74
CA GLY A 84 -11.75 -17.69 25.36
C GLY A 84 -12.23 -16.34 24.82
N ALA A 85 -12.76 -15.44 25.66
CA ALA A 85 -13.03 -14.08 25.24
C ALA A 85 -11.72 -13.29 24.97
N ILE A 86 -11.72 -12.47 23.93
CA ILE A 86 -10.61 -11.63 23.51
C ILE A 86 -11.04 -10.17 23.67
N ILE A 87 -10.30 -9.38 24.45
CA ILE A 87 -10.57 -7.95 24.67
C ILE A 87 -9.48 -7.13 24.00
N LEU A 88 -9.88 -6.21 23.11
CA LEU A 88 -8.93 -5.35 22.40
C LEU A 88 -8.40 -4.21 23.30
N PRO A 89 -7.19 -3.69 23.01
CA PRO A 89 -6.64 -2.55 23.74
C PRO A 89 -7.56 -1.32 23.70
N GLY A 90 -7.67 -0.60 24.83
CA GLY A 90 -8.46 0.64 24.93
C GLY A 90 -9.95 0.43 25.21
N VAL A 91 -10.38 -0.80 25.44
CA VAL A 91 -11.77 -1.13 25.79
C VAL A 91 -12.03 -0.91 27.29
N THR A 92 -13.20 -0.35 27.60
CA THR A 92 -13.74 -0.28 28.96
C THR A 92 -14.95 -1.20 29.07
N ILE A 93 -14.96 -2.08 30.08
CA ILE A 93 -16.09 -2.91 30.45
C ILE A 93 -16.70 -2.32 31.71
N GLY A 94 -17.98 -1.95 31.64
CA GLY A 94 -18.75 -1.40 32.75
C GLY A 94 -18.99 -2.36 33.91
N ASP A 95 -19.70 -1.86 34.93
CA ASP A 95 -20.08 -2.64 36.11
C ASP A 95 -21.23 -3.62 35.82
N ASN A 96 -21.25 -4.76 36.51
CA ASN A 96 -22.30 -5.78 36.41
C ASN A 96 -22.52 -6.31 34.98
N VAL A 97 -21.42 -6.56 34.26
CA VAL A 97 -21.42 -7.01 32.85
C VAL A 97 -21.09 -8.49 32.73
N VAL A 98 -21.78 -9.18 31.82
CA VAL A 98 -21.45 -10.56 31.43
C VAL A 98 -20.96 -10.58 29.98
N ILE A 99 -19.73 -11.05 29.76
CA ILE A 99 -19.16 -11.31 28.43
C ILE A 99 -19.25 -12.81 28.14
N GLY A 100 -19.93 -13.19 27.06
CA GLY A 100 -20.05 -14.58 26.65
C GLY A 100 -18.71 -15.21 26.25
N ALA A 101 -18.61 -16.54 26.35
CA ALA A 101 -17.43 -17.29 25.92
C ALA A 101 -17.13 -17.08 24.42
N GLY A 102 -15.85 -17.05 24.05
CA GLY A 102 -15.40 -16.84 22.66
C GLY A 102 -15.71 -15.45 22.07
N SER A 103 -16.09 -14.47 22.87
CA SER A 103 -16.46 -13.13 22.38
C SER A 103 -15.24 -12.28 22.03
N ILE A 104 -15.32 -11.47 20.97
CA ILE A 104 -14.24 -10.53 20.59
C ILE A 104 -14.72 -9.09 20.86
N VAL A 105 -14.26 -8.52 21.97
CA VAL A 105 -14.66 -7.18 22.44
C VAL A 105 -13.84 -6.12 21.73
N THR A 106 -14.44 -5.54 20.68
CA THR A 106 -13.81 -4.50 19.85
C THR A 106 -14.19 -3.07 20.27
N LYS A 107 -15.19 -2.91 21.15
CA LYS A 107 -15.71 -1.62 21.62
C LYS A 107 -16.07 -1.74 23.11
N SER A 108 -16.02 -0.61 23.83
CA SER A 108 -16.42 -0.53 25.23
C SER A 108 -17.87 -0.98 25.44
N ILE A 109 -18.11 -1.64 26.57
CA ILE A 109 -19.39 -2.24 26.94
C ILE A 109 -19.97 -1.46 28.14
N PRO A 110 -21.22 -0.97 28.05
CA PRO A 110 -21.85 -0.20 29.13
C PRO A 110 -22.21 -1.09 30.33
N ASP A 111 -22.53 -0.47 31.47
CA ASP A 111 -22.93 -1.17 32.69
C ASP A 111 -24.24 -1.96 32.55
N ASN A 112 -24.42 -2.99 33.38
CA ASN A 112 -25.64 -3.79 33.51
C ASN A 112 -26.10 -4.43 32.18
N VAL A 113 -25.18 -5.01 31.42
CA VAL A 113 -25.50 -5.69 30.16
C VAL A 113 -24.85 -7.07 30.04
N ILE A 114 -25.48 -7.91 29.23
CA ILE A 114 -24.95 -9.18 28.78
C ILE A 114 -24.56 -8.99 27.31
N ALA A 115 -23.28 -9.17 26.98
CA ALA A 115 -22.74 -9.01 25.64
C ALA A 115 -22.01 -10.29 25.19
N ALA A 116 -22.19 -10.68 23.93
CA ALA A 116 -21.44 -11.82 23.37
C ALA A 116 -21.24 -11.71 21.85
N GLY A 117 -20.44 -12.63 21.32
CA GLY A 117 -20.22 -12.82 19.88
C GLY A 117 -18.91 -12.21 19.35
N SER A 118 -18.70 -12.35 18.04
CA SER A 118 -17.56 -11.81 17.33
C SER A 118 -18.04 -11.07 16.07
N PRO A 119 -18.08 -9.72 16.07
CA PRO A 119 -17.71 -8.81 17.16
C PRO A 119 -18.71 -8.84 18.33
N CYS A 120 -18.25 -8.59 19.54
CA CYS A 120 -19.06 -8.60 20.76
C CYS A 120 -20.11 -7.48 20.72
N ARG A 121 -21.39 -7.86 20.91
CA ARG A 121 -22.52 -6.93 20.95
C ARG A 121 -23.39 -7.19 22.17
N VAL A 122 -24.04 -6.13 22.67
CA VAL A 122 -25.02 -6.22 23.74
C VAL A 122 -26.24 -7.02 23.24
N ILE A 123 -26.59 -8.06 23.99
CA ILE A 123 -27.73 -8.95 23.70
C ILE A 123 -28.94 -8.53 24.53
N ARG A 124 -28.73 -8.30 25.83
CA ARG A 124 -29.79 -7.95 26.79
C ARG A 124 -29.20 -7.17 27.96
N ARG A 125 -30.05 -6.50 28.75
CA ARG A 125 -29.68 -5.97 30.06
C ARG A 125 -29.51 -7.08 31.09
N ASN A 126 -28.56 -6.88 32.01
CA ASN A 126 -28.37 -7.67 33.21
C ASN A 126 -29.22 -7.04 34.31
N GLN A 127 -30.31 -7.72 34.71
CA GLN A 127 -31.29 -7.25 35.69
C GLN A 127 -31.12 -8.01 36.99
#